data_AF-A0A7S1YJR2-F1
#
_entry.id   AF-A0A7S1YJR2-F1
#
_cell.length_a   1.000
_cell.length_b   1.000
_cell.length_c   1.000
_cell.angle_alpha   90.00
_cell.angle_beta   90.00
_cell.angle_gamma   90.00
#
_symmetry.space_group_name_H-M   'P 1'
#
loop_
_entity.id
_entity.type
_entity.pdbx_description
1 polymer ?
#
loop_
_entity_poly.entity_id
_entity_poly.type
_entity_poly.pdbx_seq_one_letter_code
_entity_poly.pdbx_strand_id
1 'polypeptide(L)'
;MCGIGQGFAVFCRWLFFATTIAAIVLSFMTVGSCHFIEYLDSDGKEQYAGLFQFYDRTTKSCVAYDDNFVFDESENAARVSAVLAPLTAFAAVLLVLLEFCCCRFFCSRFLIGFGLMSSLIFQGITLLWLDSDQFCGGDIMNEILHQEPCSISHGAIY
;
A
#
# COMPACT_ATOMS: atom_id res chain seq x y z
N MET A 1 -44.39 2.67 -2.61
CA MET A 1 -43.19 3.11 -1.86
C MET A 1 -41.89 2.54 -2.48
N CYS A 2 -41.65 2.75 -3.78
CA CYS A 2 -40.47 2.20 -4.50
C CYS A 2 -39.38 3.22 -4.86
N GLY A 3 -39.49 4.49 -4.42
CA GLY A 3 -38.52 5.54 -4.80
C GLY A 3 -37.31 5.67 -3.88
N ILE A 4 -37.45 5.37 -2.58
CA ILE A 4 -36.40 5.65 -1.58
C ILE A 4 -35.21 4.68 -1.72
N GLY A 5 -35.48 3.41 -2.05
CA GLY A 5 -34.42 2.40 -2.19
C GLY A 5 -33.47 2.63 -3.38
N GLN A 6 -33.97 3.20 -4.48
CA GLN A 6 -33.14 3.50 -5.66
C GLN A 6 -32.19 4.68 -5.42
N GLY A 7 -32.66 5.73 -4.75
CA GLY A 7 -31.81 6.89 -4.41
C GLY A 7 -30.64 6.50 -3.50
N PHE A 8 -30.91 5.70 -2.46
CA PHE A 8 -29.89 5.23 -1.53
C PHE A 8 -28.82 4.37 -2.22
N ALA A 9 -29.23 3.46 -3.12
CA ALA A 9 -28.29 2.60 -3.84
C ALA A 9 -27.34 3.39 -4.76
N VAL A 10 -27.84 4.45 -5.42
CA VAL A 10 -27.01 5.35 -6.24
C VAL A 10 -26.03 6.12 -5.37
N PHE A 11 -26.49 6.67 -4.26
CA PHE A 11 -25.63 7.40 -3.31
C PHE A 11 -24.49 6.52 -2.78
N CYS A 12 -24.79 5.31 -2.31
CA CYS A 12 -23.76 4.39 -1.81
C CYS A 12 -22.72 4.06 -2.89
N ARG A 13 -23.13 3.88 -4.15
CA ARG A 13 -22.17 3.64 -5.25
C ARG A 13 -21.21 4.80 -5.46
N TRP A 14 -21.71 6.04 -5.45
CA TRP A 14 -20.86 7.22 -5.58
C TRP A 14 -19.93 7.38 -4.39
N LEU A 15 -20.41 7.11 -3.18
CA LEU A 15 -19.60 7.13 -1.98
C LEU A 15 -18.45 6.12 -2.08
N PHE A 16 -18.75 4.85 -2.41
CA PHE A 16 -17.72 3.82 -2.58
C PHE A 16 -16.73 4.19 -3.67
N PHE A 17 -17.20 4.67 -4.81
CA PHE A 17 -16.34 5.11 -5.91
C PHE A 17 -15.39 6.24 -5.48
N ALA A 18 -15.89 7.27 -4.79
CA ALA A 18 -15.08 8.36 -4.28
C ALA A 18 -14.06 7.87 -3.25
N THR A 19 -14.46 7.00 -2.33
CA THR A 19 -13.54 6.41 -1.35
C THR A 19 -12.46 5.54 -2.00
N THR A 20 -12.79 4.78 -3.05
CA THR A 20 -11.81 3.98 -3.80
C THR A 20 -10.80 4.87 -4.51
N ILE A 21 -11.23 5.98 -5.13
CA ILE A 21 -10.30 6.94 -5.74
C ILE A 21 -9.37 7.55 -4.68
N ALA A 22 -9.93 7.99 -3.54
CA ALA A 22 -9.13 8.54 -2.46
C ALA A 22 -8.10 7.51 -1.94
N ALA A 23 -8.51 6.25 -1.77
CA ALA A 23 -7.62 5.16 -1.35
C ALA A 23 -6.50 4.89 -2.38
N ILE A 24 -6.80 4.93 -3.69
CA ILE A 24 -5.79 4.78 -4.74
C ILE A 24 -4.78 5.92 -4.68
N VAL A 25 -5.24 7.16 -4.56
CA VAL A 25 -4.36 8.34 -4.47
C VAL A 25 -3.47 8.24 -3.24
N LEU A 26 -4.05 7.90 -2.07
CA LEU A 26 -3.29 7.68 -0.85
C LEU A 26 -2.27 6.55 -1.02
N SER A 27 -2.64 5.44 -1.66
CA SER A 27 -1.72 4.32 -1.92
C SER A 27 -0.54 4.72 -2.81
N PHE A 28 -0.76 5.52 -3.87
CA PHE A 28 0.36 6.07 -4.65
C PHE A 28 1.23 7.02 -3.84
N MET A 29 0.64 7.85 -2.98
CA MET A 29 1.39 8.76 -2.11
C MET A 29 2.22 7.99 -1.07
N THR A 30 1.70 6.93 -0.47
CA THR A 30 2.43 6.10 0.49
C THR A 30 3.59 5.37 -0.18
N VAL A 31 3.39 4.84 -1.39
CA VAL A 31 4.44 4.16 -2.17
C VAL A 31 5.58 5.12 -2.52
N GLY A 32 5.26 6.37 -2.85
CA GLY A 32 6.25 7.41 -3.16
C GLY A 32 6.87 8.09 -1.93
N SER A 33 6.42 7.77 -0.71
CA SER A 33 6.91 8.41 0.51
C SER A 33 8.25 7.82 0.93
N CYS A 34 9.19 8.70 1.31
CA CYS A 34 10.44 8.36 2.02
C CYS A 34 10.25 8.24 3.55
N HIS A 35 9.07 8.57 4.05
CA HIS A 35 8.66 8.41 5.45
C HIS A 35 7.61 7.31 5.54
N PHE A 36 7.99 6.08 5.20
CA PHE A 36 7.09 4.93 5.29
C PHE A 36 7.28 4.20 6.63
N ILE A 37 8.54 3.90 6.98
CA ILE A 37 8.94 3.32 8.26
C ILE A 37 9.85 4.29 8.98
N GLU A 38 9.64 4.41 10.30
CA GLU A 38 10.51 5.11 11.22
C GLU A 38 11.21 4.09 12.13
N TYR A 39 12.53 4.18 12.22
CA TYR A 39 13.34 3.31 13.06
C TYR A 39 14.45 4.10 13.77
N LEU A 40 14.98 3.55 14.86
CA LEU A 40 16.12 4.13 15.57
C LEU A 40 17.40 3.42 15.13
N ASP A 41 18.40 4.21 14.72
CA ASP A 41 19.75 3.70 14.44
C ASP A 41 20.47 3.29 15.73
N SER A 42 21.60 2.61 15.63
CA SER A 42 22.46 2.19 16.76
C SER A 42 22.89 3.36 17.66
N ASP A 43 22.92 4.58 17.11
CA ASP A 43 23.19 5.83 17.82
C ASP A 43 21.96 6.41 18.56
N GLY A 44 20.80 5.76 18.50
CA GLY A 44 19.52 6.26 19.02
C GLY A 44 18.95 7.42 18.21
N LYS A 45 19.33 7.56 16.93
CA LYS A 45 18.84 8.62 16.04
C LYS A 45 17.71 8.08 15.18
N GLU A 46 16.62 8.86 15.07
CA GLU A 46 15.50 8.53 14.20
C GLU A 46 15.91 8.53 12.73
N GLN A 47 15.61 7.47 12.02
CA GLN A 47 15.82 7.34 10.58
C GLN A 47 14.49 7.02 9.93
N TYR A 48 14.34 7.46 8.68
CA TYR A 48 13.15 7.21 7.89
C TYR A 48 13.53 6.47 6.61
N ALA A 49 12.83 5.36 6.37
CA ALA A 49 12.94 4.58 5.15
C ALA A 49 11.60 4.56 4.43
N GLY A 50 11.62 4.78 3.13
CA GLY A 50 10.55 4.48 2.20
C GLY A 50 10.83 3.18 1.45
N LEU A 51 9.85 2.73 0.66
CA LEU A 51 9.97 1.52 -0.16
C LEU A 51 10.97 1.68 -1.29
N PHE A 52 11.16 2.89 -1.83
CA PHE A 52 12.04 3.13 -2.98
C PHE A 52 13.09 4.21 -2.72
N GLN A 53 12.93 4.94 -1.62
CA GLN A 53 13.76 6.08 -1.26
C GLN A 53 13.94 6.10 0.25
N PHE A 54 15.04 6.64 0.74
CA PHE A 54 15.28 6.87 2.15
C PHE A 54 15.51 8.37 2.40
N TYR A 55 15.29 8.81 3.64
CA TYR A 55 15.54 10.19 4.02
C TYR A 55 17.00 10.38 4.42
N ASP A 56 17.78 11.10 3.63
CA ASP A 56 19.15 11.45 4.01
C ASP A 56 19.16 12.75 4.83
N ARG A 57 19.52 12.64 6.11
CA ARG A 57 19.65 13.77 7.03
C ARG A 57 20.70 14.78 6.59
N THR A 58 21.72 14.36 5.85
CA THR A 58 22.84 15.23 5.43
C THR A 58 22.37 16.21 4.37
N THR A 59 21.70 15.69 3.34
CA THR A 59 21.13 16.50 2.25
C THR A 59 19.74 17.05 2.58
N LYS A 60 19.10 16.57 3.66
CA LYS A 60 17.71 16.87 4.05
C LYS A 60 16.72 16.58 2.93
N SER A 61 16.98 15.54 2.17
CA SER A 61 16.22 15.20 0.97
C SER A 61 15.99 13.69 0.88
N CYS A 62 14.97 13.31 0.11
CA CYS A 62 14.66 11.92 -0.13
C CYS A 62 15.47 11.43 -1.33
N VAL A 63 16.30 10.43 -1.09
CA VAL A 63 17.27 9.91 -2.05
C VAL A 63 16.86 8.48 -2.40
N ALA A 64 16.87 8.15 -3.69
CA ALA A 64 16.63 6.79 -4.13
C ALA A 64 17.76 5.86 -3.66
N TYR A 65 17.42 4.60 -3.38
CA TYR A 65 18.46 3.61 -3.14
C TYR A 65 19.35 3.45 -4.37
N ASP A 66 20.64 3.21 -4.14
CA ASP A 66 21.60 2.91 -5.22
C ASP A 66 21.21 1.58 -5.89
N ASP A 67 21.38 1.48 -7.21
CA ASP A 67 21.11 0.27 -7.99
C ASP A 67 21.95 -0.93 -7.53
N ASN A 68 23.06 -0.67 -6.84
CA ASN A 68 23.93 -1.71 -6.27
C ASN A 68 23.45 -2.25 -4.91
N PHE A 69 22.39 -1.67 -4.33
CA PHE A 69 21.85 -2.14 -3.06
C PHE A 69 21.11 -3.46 -3.27
N VAL A 70 21.60 -4.53 -2.64
CA VAL A 70 20.98 -5.85 -2.73
C VAL A 70 19.86 -5.92 -1.71
N PHE A 71 18.62 -5.84 -2.19
CA PHE A 71 17.43 -6.10 -1.39
C PHE A 71 17.22 -7.60 -1.22
N ASP A 72 16.68 -7.98 -0.08
CA ASP A 72 16.24 -9.35 0.11
C ASP A 72 15.06 -9.68 -0.83
N GLU A 73 14.87 -10.96 -1.14
CA GLU A 73 13.80 -11.41 -2.03
C GLU A 73 12.42 -11.03 -1.47
N SER A 74 12.28 -11.06 -0.15
CA SER A 74 11.07 -10.66 0.57
C SER A 74 10.74 -9.18 0.36
N GLU A 75 11.71 -8.29 0.56
CA GLU A 75 11.55 -6.85 0.39
C GLU A 75 11.27 -6.47 -1.06
N ASN A 76 11.94 -7.14 -2.01
CA ASN A 76 11.68 -6.94 -3.43
C ASN A 76 10.22 -7.32 -3.79
N ALA A 77 9.72 -8.44 -3.25
CA ALA A 77 8.33 -8.84 -3.42
C ALA A 77 7.35 -7.84 -2.77
N ALA A 78 7.68 -7.26 -1.61
CA ALA A 78 6.89 -6.21 -0.98
C ALA A 78 6.83 -4.94 -1.85
N ARG A 79 7.98 -4.48 -2.39
CA ARG A 79 8.07 -3.32 -3.29
C ARG A 79 7.24 -3.49 -4.55
N VAL A 80 7.36 -4.65 -5.20
CA VAL A 80 6.56 -4.96 -6.39
C VAL A 80 5.07 -4.98 -6.06
N SER A 81 4.70 -5.63 -4.95
CA SER A 81 3.30 -5.69 -4.50
C SER A 81 2.74 -4.30 -4.19
N ALA A 82 3.55 -3.41 -3.60
CA ALA A 82 3.16 -2.05 -3.26
C ALA A 82 2.80 -1.22 -4.49
N VAL A 83 3.50 -1.46 -5.61
CA VAL A 83 3.22 -0.80 -6.89
C VAL A 83 2.03 -1.45 -7.60
N LEU A 84 1.90 -2.77 -7.54
CA LEU A 84 0.80 -3.50 -8.18
C LEU A 84 -0.56 -3.23 -7.53
N ALA A 85 -0.60 -3.00 -6.22
CA ALA A 85 -1.84 -2.69 -5.49
C ALA A 85 -2.60 -1.49 -6.09
N PRO A 86 -2.04 -0.26 -6.12
CA PRO A 86 -2.75 0.89 -6.68
C PRO A 86 -2.97 0.78 -8.20
N LEU A 87 -2.09 0.10 -8.94
CA LEU A 87 -2.28 -0.13 -10.39
C LEU A 87 -3.49 -1.01 -10.68
N THR A 88 -3.68 -2.09 -9.93
CA THR A 88 -4.84 -2.99 -10.10
C THR A 88 -6.14 -2.34 -9.67
N ALA A 89 -6.14 -1.55 -8.60
CA ALA A 89 -7.29 -0.73 -8.21
C ALA A 89 -7.60 0.35 -9.25
N PHE A 90 -6.58 1.02 -9.81
CA PHE A 90 -6.75 2.01 -10.87
C PHE A 90 -7.36 1.38 -12.14
N ALA A 91 -6.89 0.19 -12.54
CA ALA A 91 -7.48 -0.55 -13.65
C ALA A 91 -8.96 -0.89 -13.40
N ALA A 92 -9.32 -1.29 -12.18
CA ALA A 92 -10.71 -1.54 -11.80
C ALA A 92 -11.58 -0.27 -11.90
N VAL A 93 -11.06 0.89 -11.46
CA VAL A 93 -11.74 2.18 -11.61
C VAL A 93 -11.91 2.57 -13.08
N LEU A 94 -10.90 2.32 -13.91
CA LEU A 94 -10.98 2.58 -15.35
C LEU A 94 -12.06 1.72 -16.02
N LEU A 95 -12.19 0.44 -15.63
CA LEU A 95 -13.27 -0.44 -16.08
C LEU A 95 -14.65 0.07 -15.67
N VAL A 96 -14.79 0.61 -14.45
CA VAL A 96 -16.03 1.26 -13.99
C VAL A 96 -16.36 2.46 -14.88
N LEU A 97 -15.39 3.34 -15.16
CA LEU A 97 -15.57 4.51 -16.03
C LEU A 97 -15.93 4.12 -17.47
N LEU A 98 -15.36 3.04 -17.99
CA LEU A 98 -15.71 2.50 -19.31
C LEU A 98 -17.14 1.93 -19.34
N GLU A 99 -17.60 1.28 -18.26
CA GLU A 99 -19.00 0.84 -18.14
C GLU A 99 -19.95 2.05 -18.18
N PHE A 100 -19.58 3.18 -17.57
CA PHE A 100 -20.33 4.43 -17.65
C PHE A 100 -20.36 5.04 -19.07
N CYS A 101 -19.29 4.89 -19.86
CA CYS A 101 -19.17 5.49 -21.20
C CYS A 101 -19.84 4.69 -22.34
N CYS A 102 -20.73 3.72 -22.03
CA CYS A 102 -21.55 2.94 -22.97
C CYS A 102 -21.05 1.55 -23.39
N CYS A 103 -19.97 1.02 -22.81
CA CYS A 103 -19.53 -0.35 -23.08
C CYS A 103 -20.00 -1.33 -21.99
N ARG A 104 -21.21 -1.90 -22.15
CA ARG A 104 -21.68 -3.00 -21.28
C ARG A 104 -21.01 -4.31 -21.66
N PHE A 105 -19.88 -4.61 -21.02
CA PHE A 105 -19.26 -5.93 -21.08
C PHE A 105 -19.95 -6.89 -20.11
N PHE A 106 -20.29 -8.10 -20.58
CA PHE A 106 -21.01 -9.13 -19.81
C PHE A 106 -20.26 -9.57 -18.54
N CYS A 107 -18.93 -9.41 -18.50
CA CYS A 107 -18.08 -9.80 -17.37
C CYS A 107 -17.49 -8.62 -16.57
N SER A 108 -17.88 -7.38 -16.86
CA SER A 108 -17.32 -6.16 -16.22
C SER A 108 -17.35 -6.21 -14.70
N ARG A 109 -18.51 -6.55 -14.11
CA ARG A 109 -18.69 -6.60 -12.65
C ARG A 109 -17.78 -7.62 -11.96
N PHE A 110 -17.56 -8.77 -12.59
CA PHE A 110 -16.67 -9.79 -12.06
C PHE A 110 -15.21 -9.32 -12.11
N LEU A 111 -14.80 -8.70 -13.23
CA LEU A 111 -13.45 -8.15 -13.38
C LEU A 111 -13.16 -7.01 -12.40
N ILE A 112 -14.13 -6.12 -12.16
CA ILE A 112 -14.00 -5.04 -11.19
C ILE A 112 -13.82 -5.62 -9.78
N GLY A 113 -14.68 -6.57 -9.39
CA GLY A 113 -14.57 -7.24 -8.08
C GLY A 113 -13.25 -7.97 -7.90
N PHE A 114 -12.80 -8.71 -8.92
CA PHE A 114 -11.51 -9.38 -8.92
C PHE A 114 -10.35 -8.39 -8.79
N GLY A 115 -10.35 -7.30 -9.57
CA GLY A 115 -9.31 -6.28 -9.51
C GLY A 115 -9.20 -5.61 -8.13
N LEU A 116 -10.32 -5.28 -7.50
CA LEU A 116 -10.34 -4.73 -6.14
C LEU A 116 -9.86 -5.74 -5.10
N MET A 117 -10.27 -7.01 -5.20
CA MET A 117 -9.78 -8.07 -4.30
C MET A 117 -8.28 -8.30 -4.48
N SER A 118 -7.77 -8.35 -5.71
CA SER A 118 -6.34 -8.47 -5.99
C SER A 118 -5.56 -7.28 -5.42
N SER A 119 -6.07 -6.05 -5.56
CA SER A 119 -5.46 -4.87 -4.95
C SER A 119 -5.32 -4.99 -3.44
N LEU A 120 -6.37 -5.47 -2.75
CA LEU A 120 -6.34 -5.69 -1.31
C LEU A 120 -5.31 -6.77 -0.91
N ILE A 121 -5.23 -7.85 -1.69
CA ILE A 121 -4.23 -8.91 -1.46
C ILE A 121 -2.81 -8.35 -1.63
N PHE A 122 -2.53 -7.59 -2.69
CA PHE A 122 -1.21 -6.99 -2.90
C PHE A 122 -0.85 -5.99 -1.81
N GLN A 123 -1.81 -5.18 -1.35
CA GLN A 123 -1.58 -4.26 -0.25
C GLN A 123 -1.34 -5.01 1.07
N GLY A 124 -2.06 -6.10 1.32
CA GLY A 124 -1.80 -6.99 2.45
C GLY A 124 -0.42 -7.65 2.39
N ILE A 125 -0.01 -8.17 1.23
CA ILE A 125 1.33 -8.73 1.02
C ILE A 125 2.40 -7.67 1.27
N THR A 126 2.19 -6.46 0.77
CA THR A 126 3.11 -5.33 1.00
C THR A 126 3.33 -5.11 2.50
N LEU A 127 2.25 -5.07 3.29
CA LEU A 127 2.34 -4.88 4.74
C LEU A 127 2.90 -6.09 5.48
N LEU A 128 2.60 -7.31 5.03
CA LEU A 128 3.08 -8.54 5.65
C LEU A 128 4.56 -8.83 5.37
N TRP A 129 5.05 -8.41 4.20
CA TRP A 129 6.41 -8.70 3.73
C TRP A 129 7.34 -7.50 3.87
N LEU A 130 6.82 -6.33 4.26
CA LEU A 130 7.62 -5.27 4.87
C LEU A 130 8.02 -5.72 6.29
N ASP A 131 8.83 -6.76 6.30
CA ASP A 131 9.22 -7.50 7.49
C ASP A 131 10.74 -7.55 7.59
N SER A 132 11.25 -6.60 8.37
CA SER A 132 12.10 -6.77 9.55
C SER A 132 13.37 -7.64 9.55
N ASP A 133 13.78 -8.33 8.51
CA ASP A 133 15.07 -9.06 8.60
C ASP A 133 16.25 -8.07 8.61
N GLN A 134 16.15 -7.00 7.82
CA GLN A 134 17.14 -5.91 7.79
C GLN A 134 17.02 -4.92 8.96
N PHE A 135 15.86 -4.83 9.62
CA PHE A 135 15.59 -3.84 10.67
C PHE A 135 15.51 -4.45 12.08
N CYS A 136 15.09 -5.72 12.22
CA CYS A 136 14.93 -6.44 13.49
C CYS A 136 15.46 -7.89 13.47
N GLY A 137 16.39 -8.23 12.56
CA GLY A 137 17.27 -9.38 12.74
C GLY A 137 16.65 -10.78 12.55
N GLY A 138 15.53 -10.93 11.86
CA GLY A 138 15.25 -12.21 11.18
C GLY A 138 14.05 -13.04 11.60
N ASP A 139 13.32 -12.69 12.68
CA ASP A 139 12.38 -13.66 13.27
C ASP A 139 11.10 -13.03 13.83
N ILE A 140 10.23 -12.66 12.92
CA ILE A 140 8.93 -12.05 13.22
C ILE A 140 7.98 -13.02 13.91
N MET A 141 8.12 -14.33 13.64
CA MET A 141 7.34 -15.34 14.35
C MET A 141 7.76 -15.40 15.82
N ASN A 142 9.05 -15.31 16.11
CA ASN A 142 9.57 -15.26 17.46
C ASN A 142 9.24 -13.92 18.18
N GLU A 143 9.17 -12.81 17.45
CA GLU A 143 8.82 -11.49 17.98
C GLU A 143 7.32 -11.37 18.34
N ILE A 144 6.42 -11.95 17.54
CA ILE A 144 4.99 -12.10 17.88
C ILE A 144 4.79 -13.00 19.11
N LEU A 145 5.62 -14.03 19.27
CA LEU A 145 5.54 -14.98 20.37
C LEU A 145 6.14 -14.47 21.69
N HIS A 146 7.15 -13.59 21.65
CA HIS A 146 7.89 -13.16 22.84
C HIS A 146 7.69 -11.70 23.26
N GLN A 147 6.94 -10.87 22.49
CA GLN A 147 6.62 -9.48 22.86
C GLN A 147 7.82 -8.62 23.28
N GLU A 148 9.01 -8.88 22.77
CA GLU A 148 10.16 -7.98 22.91
C GLU A 148 10.33 -7.23 21.59
N PRO A 149 9.66 -6.08 21.41
CA PRO A 149 9.77 -5.35 20.17
C PRO A 149 11.19 -4.82 20.01
N CYS A 150 11.80 -5.06 18.87
CA CYS A 150 12.71 -4.05 18.33
C CYS A 150 11.92 -2.74 18.27
N SER A 151 12.49 -1.67 18.83
CA SER A 151 11.76 -0.41 18.99
C SER A 151 11.55 0.26 17.63
N ILE A 152 10.54 -0.21 16.89
CA ILE A 152 9.92 0.56 15.81
C ILE A 152 9.37 1.81 16.50
N SER A 153 9.95 2.96 16.16
CA SER A 153 9.58 4.24 16.77
C SER A 153 8.08 4.46 16.61
N HIS A 154 7.43 4.99 17.64
CA HIS A 154 5.98 5.21 17.72
C HIS A 154 5.48 6.15 16.60
N GLY A 155 5.28 5.64 15.39
CA GLY A 155 4.87 6.48 14.26
C GLY A 155 4.39 5.75 13.00
N ALA A 156 4.67 4.46 12.82
CA ALA A 156 4.17 3.71 11.67
C ALA A 156 2.66 3.42 11.85
N ILE A 157 1.82 4.11 11.08
CA ILE A 157 0.39 3.90 11.01
C ILE A 157 0.15 2.53 10.34
N TYR A 158 -0.35 1.55 11.12
CA TYR A 158 -1.00 0.35 10.56
C TYR A 158 -2.32 0.71 9.87
#